data_AF-A0A1F2WQM3-F1
#
_entry.id   AF-A0A1F2WQM3-F1
#
_cell.length_a   1.000
_cell.length_b   1.000
_cell.length_c   1.000
_cell.angle_alpha   90.00
_cell.angle_beta   90.00
_cell.angle_gamma   90.00
#
_symmetry.space_group_name_H-M   'P 1'
#
loop_
_entity.id
_entity.type
_entity.pdbx_description
1 polymer ?
#
loop_
_entity_poly.entity_id
_entity_poly.type
_entity_poly.pdbx_seq_one_letter_code
_entity_poly.pdbx_strand_id
1 'polypeptide(L)'
;MRPAKVAAIVVGALLLVIGLALLAPGGFLLWAYGTQRDSAGFFETSNRVVSTSAYALTTPNVDINVGPDLGDWIPTGGTAAVRLRAASSGATPVFIGIGPTDRVSQYLANVAHDEVTNFGWWSAAVDYRHVDGGAPASAPSQQDFWVAEQEGMGSQVLQWEVQDGTWTAVIMNGDASAPVTANVSLGARFGVILPIAYGLVVAGLVVLAIGILLIVLGARRPRLARSPQKPPPPETKPTQPETPAAP
;
A
#
# COMPACT_ATOMS: atom_id res chain seq x y z
N MET A 1 -20.45 38.96 17.57
CA MET A 1 -20.25 37.49 17.68
C MET A 1 -18.97 37.26 18.48
N ARG A 2 -18.93 36.36 19.46
CA ARG A 2 -17.71 36.17 20.27
C ARG A 2 -16.61 35.55 19.39
N PRO A 3 -15.40 36.12 19.28
CA PRO A 3 -14.34 35.66 18.37
C PRO A 3 -13.98 34.19 18.55
N ALA A 4 -14.07 33.68 19.78
CA ALA A 4 -13.89 32.26 20.10
C ALA A 4 -14.85 31.31 19.35
N LYS A 5 -16.08 31.74 19.02
CA LYS A 5 -17.02 30.90 18.25
C LYS A 5 -16.62 30.80 16.78
N VAL A 6 -16.16 31.90 16.20
CA VAL A 6 -15.69 31.91 14.81
C VAL A 6 -14.42 31.08 14.69
N ALA A 7 -13.47 31.25 15.62
CA ALA A 7 -12.26 30.43 15.69
C ALA A 7 -12.58 28.93 15.81
N ALA A 8 -13.51 28.54 16.68
CA ALA A 8 -13.92 27.13 16.84
C ALA A 8 -14.53 26.53 15.55
N ILE A 9 -15.33 27.31 14.82
CA ILE A 9 -15.92 26.87 13.54
C ILE A 9 -14.85 26.73 12.46
N VAL A 10 -13.93 27.69 12.35
CA VAL A 10 -12.83 27.65 11.37
C VAL A 10 -11.90 26.47 11.64
N VAL A 11 -11.49 26.25 12.89
CA VAL A 11 -10.66 25.11 13.29
C VAL A 11 -11.41 23.79 13.03
N GLY A 12 -12.69 23.71 13.38
CA GLY A 12 -13.50 22.52 13.10
C GLY A 12 -13.63 22.22 11.60
N ALA A 13 -13.79 23.23 10.75
CA ALA A 13 -13.83 23.07 9.30
C ALA A 13 -12.49 22.59 8.72
N LEU A 14 -11.37 23.12 9.22
CA LEU A 14 -10.03 22.65 8.83
C LEU A 14 -9.82 21.18 9.24
N LEU A 15 -10.22 20.80 10.46
CA LEU A 15 -10.16 19.42 10.92
C LEU A 15 -11.04 18.49 10.08
N LEU A 16 -12.21 18.94 9.61
CA LEU A 16 -13.02 18.14 8.69
C LEU A 16 -12.29 17.84 7.38
N VAL A 17 -11.63 18.84 6.79
CA VAL A 17 -10.84 18.65 5.55
C VAL A 17 -9.69 17.69 5.78
N ILE A 18 -8.95 17.84 6.88
CA ILE A 18 -7.83 16.97 7.24
C ILE A 18 -8.32 15.54 7.49
N GLY A 19 -9.42 15.37 8.22
CA GLY A 19 -10.00 14.06 8.50
C GLY A 19 -10.43 13.34 7.21
N LEU A 20 -11.08 14.05 6.28
CA LEU A 20 -11.42 13.49 4.95
C LEU A 20 -10.18 13.14 4.13
N ALA A 21 -9.15 14.00 4.16
CA ALA A 21 -7.89 13.77 3.46
C ALA A 21 -7.13 12.55 4.01
N LEU A 22 -7.32 12.18 5.28
CA LEU A 22 -6.77 10.95 5.89
C LEU A 22 -7.62 9.71 5.57
N LEU A 23 -8.95 9.85 5.57
CA LEU A 23 -9.85 8.74 5.27
C LEU A 23 -9.76 8.27 3.81
N ALA A 24 -9.59 9.19 2.85
CA ALA A 24 -9.51 8.85 1.43
C ALA A 24 -8.38 7.84 1.12
N PRO A 25 -7.11 8.07 1.47
CA PRO A 25 -6.06 7.09 1.28
C PRO A 25 -6.27 5.85 2.15
N GLY A 26 -6.65 5.97 3.42
CA GLY A 26 -6.89 4.81 4.29
C GLY A 26 -7.97 3.85 3.74
N GLY A 27 -9.08 4.41 3.27
CA GLY A 27 -10.16 3.66 2.62
C GLY A 27 -9.73 3.05 1.29
N PHE A 28 -8.96 3.79 0.49
CA PHE A 28 -8.38 3.26 -0.75
C PHE A 28 -7.43 2.08 -0.49
N LEU A 29 -6.56 2.17 0.52
CA LEU A 29 -5.66 1.08 0.89
C LEU A 29 -6.44 -0.17 1.35
N LEU A 30 -7.48 0.00 2.19
CA LEU A 30 -8.32 -1.13 2.63
C LEU A 30 -9.07 -1.77 1.46
N TRP A 31 -9.63 -0.94 0.56
CA TRP A 31 -10.29 -1.42 -0.64
C TRP A 31 -9.31 -2.21 -1.51
N ALA A 32 -8.15 -1.63 -1.85
CA ALA A 32 -7.13 -2.29 -2.66
C ALA A 32 -6.61 -3.58 -2.00
N TYR A 33 -6.41 -3.58 -0.69
CA TYR A 33 -6.00 -4.76 0.06
C TYR A 33 -7.04 -5.89 0.00
N GLY A 34 -8.33 -5.55 -0.07
CA GLY A 34 -9.43 -6.51 -0.18
C GLY A 34 -9.74 -6.97 -1.61
N THR A 35 -9.46 -6.15 -2.63
CA THR A 35 -9.89 -6.42 -4.02
C THR A 35 -8.76 -6.76 -4.99
N GLN A 36 -7.56 -6.20 -4.81
CA GLN A 36 -6.44 -6.35 -5.75
C GLN A 36 -5.50 -7.50 -5.39
N ARG A 37 -5.81 -8.24 -4.33
CA ARG A 37 -4.95 -9.27 -3.75
C ARG A 37 -5.52 -10.65 -4.06
N ASP A 38 -4.64 -11.62 -4.32
CA ASP A 38 -5.06 -13.02 -4.40
C ASP A 38 -5.45 -13.57 -3.01
N SER A 39 -6.02 -14.78 -2.96
CA SER A 39 -6.32 -15.48 -1.70
C SER A 39 -5.07 -15.79 -0.87
N ALA A 40 -3.93 -15.94 -1.57
CA ALA A 40 -2.54 -15.98 -1.08
C ALA A 40 -2.12 -14.81 -0.20
N GLY A 41 -2.71 -13.66 -0.49
CA GLY A 41 -2.25 -12.42 0.05
C GLY A 41 -1.13 -11.71 -0.73
N PHE A 42 -1.05 -11.89 -2.04
CA PHE A 42 -0.07 -11.27 -2.91
C PHE A 42 -0.77 -10.35 -3.91
N PHE A 43 -0.16 -9.20 -4.14
CA PHE A 43 -0.45 -8.34 -5.28
C PHE A 43 0.36 -8.85 -6.46
N GLU A 44 -0.30 -9.48 -7.43
CA GLU A 44 0.37 -10.05 -8.59
C GLU A 44 0.39 -9.05 -9.75
N THR A 45 1.52 -8.97 -10.44
CA THR A 45 1.66 -8.27 -11.70
C THR A 45 1.07 -9.10 -12.83
N SER A 46 0.72 -8.45 -13.94
CA SER A 46 0.34 -9.16 -15.15
C SER A 46 1.47 -10.08 -15.62
N ASN A 47 1.08 -11.26 -16.12
CA ASN A 47 2.02 -12.23 -16.68
C ASN A 47 2.67 -11.64 -17.94
N ARG A 48 4.01 -11.62 -17.98
CA ARG A 48 4.78 -11.11 -19.12
C ARG A 48 5.68 -12.20 -19.68
N VAL A 49 5.68 -12.31 -21.00
CA VAL A 49 6.62 -13.18 -21.71
C VAL A 49 7.96 -12.46 -21.74
N VAL A 50 9.00 -13.11 -21.25
CA VAL A 50 10.37 -12.64 -21.36
C VAL A 50 11.16 -13.64 -22.21
N SER A 51 11.91 -13.12 -23.17
CA SER A 51 12.74 -13.90 -24.08
C SER A 51 14.10 -13.26 -24.21
N THR A 52 15.16 -14.04 -24.03
CA THR A 52 16.55 -13.62 -24.28
C THR A 52 17.26 -14.67 -25.13
N SER A 53 18.14 -14.21 -26.02
CA SER A 53 19.07 -15.09 -26.74
C SER A 53 20.26 -15.54 -25.88
N ALA A 54 20.44 -14.93 -24.71
CA ALA A 54 21.51 -15.21 -23.77
C ALA A 54 21.19 -16.41 -22.85
N TYR A 55 22.15 -16.79 -21.99
CA TYR A 55 22.01 -17.94 -21.08
C TYR A 55 21.23 -17.63 -19.81
N ALA A 56 21.16 -16.35 -19.44
CA ALA A 56 20.46 -15.90 -18.23
C ALA A 56 19.74 -14.58 -18.45
N LEU A 57 18.63 -14.44 -17.74
CA LEU A 57 17.95 -13.17 -17.52
C LEU A 57 18.12 -12.76 -16.06
N THR A 58 18.56 -11.55 -15.83
CA THR A 58 18.79 -10.99 -14.49
C THR A 58 17.95 -9.75 -14.25
N THR A 59 17.54 -9.54 -13.01
CA THR A 59 16.96 -8.26 -12.60
C THR A 59 18.08 -7.28 -12.24
N PRO A 60 17.79 -5.96 -12.27
CA PRO A 60 18.69 -4.97 -11.69
C PRO A 60 18.94 -5.27 -10.22
N ASN A 61 20.06 -4.74 -9.72
CA ASN A 61 20.43 -4.85 -8.32
C ASN A 61 19.34 -4.16 -7.48
N VAL A 62 18.68 -4.93 -6.63
CA VAL A 62 17.66 -4.41 -5.72
C VAL A 62 18.31 -4.20 -4.36
N ASP A 63 18.57 -2.94 -4.02
CA ASP A 63 19.00 -2.55 -2.68
C ASP A 63 17.78 -2.46 -1.76
N ILE A 64 17.71 -3.36 -0.78
CA ILE A 64 16.63 -3.44 0.18
C ILE A 64 17.18 -3.00 1.52
N ASN A 65 16.72 -1.83 1.95
CA ASN A 65 17.00 -1.29 3.28
C ASN A 65 15.69 -1.09 4.02
N VAL A 66 15.31 -2.07 4.85
CA VAL A 66 14.23 -1.94 5.82
C VAL A 66 14.79 -1.22 7.04
N GLY A 67 15.02 0.08 6.90
CA GLY A 67 15.67 0.88 7.93
C GLY A 67 14.97 0.80 9.30
N PRO A 68 15.71 1.00 10.40
CA PRO A 68 15.17 0.95 11.77
C PRO A 68 14.06 2.00 12.01
N ASP A 69 14.07 3.10 11.26
CA ASP A 69 13.04 4.14 11.32
C ASP A 69 11.65 3.65 10.88
N LEU A 70 11.56 2.54 10.14
CA LEU A 70 10.30 1.85 9.83
C LEU A 70 9.88 0.89 10.96
N GLY A 71 10.83 0.36 11.72
CA GLY A 71 10.60 -0.69 12.72
C GLY A 71 9.88 -0.23 13.99
N ASP A 72 10.08 1.02 14.42
CA ASP A 72 9.50 1.52 15.69
C ASP A 72 7.98 1.79 15.63
N TRP A 73 7.42 2.03 14.44
CA TRP A 73 5.99 2.30 14.23
C TRP A 73 5.24 1.16 13.53
N ILE A 74 5.96 0.17 12.99
CA ILE A 74 5.40 -0.99 12.31
C ILE A 74 5.45 -2.18 13.29
N PRO A 75 4.31 -2.82 13.60
CA PRO A 75 4.31 -3.99 14.48
C PRO A 75 5.29 -5.06 14.00
N THR A 76 6.06 -5.62 14.94
CA THR A 76 6.96 -6.77 14.71
C THR A 76 6.21 -7.86 13.94
N GLY A 77 6.63 -8.13 12.69
CA GLY A 77 5.92 -9.03 11.77
C GLY A 77 5.48 -8.40 10.44
N GLY A 78 5.81 -7.13 10.19
CA GLY A 78 5.65 -6.46 8.89
C GLY A 78 6.56 -6.99 7.77
N THR A 79 6.73 -8.32 7.64
CA THR A 79 7.61 -8.88 6.62
C THR A 79 7.03 -8.66 5.22
N ALA A 80 7.87 -8.15 4.33
CA ALA A 80 7.59 -8.18 2.91
C ALA A 80 7.94 -9.57 2.38
N ALA A 81 7.08 -10.15 1.56
CA ALA A 81 7.36 -11.40 0.88
C ALA A 81 7.16 -11.20 -0.62
N VAL A 82 8.06 -11.77 -1.40
CA VAL A 82 8.01 -11.74 -2.85
C VAL A 82 7.74 -13.16 -3.34
N ARG A 83 6.89 -13.27 -4.35
CA ARG A 83 6.57 -14.49 -5.06
C ARG A 83 6.97 -14.30 -6.52
N LEU A 84 7.91 -15.08 -7.01
CA LEU A 84 8.22 -15.16 -8.43
C LEU A 84 7.57 -16.41 -8.99
N ARG A 85 6.81 -16.27 -10.06
CA ARG A 85 6.31 -17.41 -10.83
C ARG A 85 6.91 -17.34 -12.22
N ALA A 86 7.62 -18.38 -12.62
CA ALA A 86 8.08 -18.50 -14.00
C ALA A 86 7.59 -19.82 -14.57
N ALA A 87 7.15 -19.79 -15.83
CA ALA A 87 6.80 -20.97 -16.59
C ALA A 87 7.62 -21.01 -17.87
N SER A 88 8.39 -22.07 -18.06
CA SER A 88 9.09 -22.30 -19.33
C SER A 88 8.07 -22.39 -20.46
N SER A 89 8.33 -21.74 -21.59
CA SER A 89 7.54 -21.92 -22.81
C SER A 89 8.04 -23.08 -23.67
N GLY A 90 9.13 -23.74 -23.28
CA GLY A 90 9.79 -24.84 -24.00
C GLY A 90 9.76 -26.16 -23.25
N ALA A 91 10.59 -27.10 -23.70
CA ALA A 91 10.77 -28.42 -23.10
C ALA A 91 11.86 -28.46 -22.00
N THR A 92 12.60 -27.37 -21.82
CA THR A 92 13.65 -27.24 -20.81
C THR A 92 13.06 -26.84 -19.45
N PRO A 93 13.56 -27.41 -18.33
CA PRO A 93 13.25 -26.93 -16.99
C PRO A 93 13.65 -25.45 -16.85
N VAL A 94 12.83 -24.66 -16.17
CA VAL A 94 13.19 -23.29 -15.79
C VAL A 94 13.76 -23.29 -14.38
N PHE A 95 14.86 -22.57 -14.19
CA PHE A 95 15.46 -22.25 -12.91
C PHE A 95 15.15 -20.80 -12.55
N ILE A 96 14.71 -20.58 -11.31
CA ILE A 96 14.51 -19.25 -10.72
C ILE A 96 15.31 -19.22 -9.42
N GLY A 97 16.23 -18.27 -9.29
CA GLY A 97 17.04 -18.11 -8.09
C GLY A 97 17.08 -16.66 -7.60
N ILE A 98 17.12 -16.46 -6.29
CA ILE A 98 17.37 -15.18 -5.63
C ILE A 98 18.62 -15.33 -4.77
N GLY A 99 19.62 -14.51 -5.06
CA GLY A 99 20.91 -14.57 -4.38
C GLY A 99 21.49 -13.19 -4.11
N PRO A 100 22.49 -13.11 -3.23
CA PRO A 100 23.25 -11.88 -3.01
C PRO A 100 23.88 -11.39 -4.32
N THR A 101 23.76 -10.10 -4.60
CA THR A 101 24.23 -9.50 -5.88
C THR A 101 25.71 -9.75 -6.14
N ASP A 102 26.55 -9.70 -5.12
CA ASP A 102 27.99 -9.96 -5.21
C ASP A 102 28.26 -11.41 -5.69
N ARG A 103 27.57 -12.40 -5.10
CA ARG A 103 27.73 -13.82 -5.46
C ARG A 103 27.17 -14.13 -6.85
N VAL A 104 26.01 -13.56 -7.18
CA VAL A 104 25.41 -13.69 -8.51
C VAL A 104 26.31 -13.06 -9.59
N SER A 105 26.84 -11.87 -9.33
CA SER A 105 27.74 -11.19 -10.27
C SER A 105 29.03 -11.97 -10.53
N GLN A 106 29.55 -12.66 -9.50
CA GLN A 106 30.73 -13.51 -9.64
C GLN A 106 30.44 -14.76 -10.49
N TYR A 107 29.27 -15.38 -10.30
CA TYR A 107 28.84 -16.53 -11.10
C TYR A 107 28.61 -16.16 -12.58
N LEU A 108 28.02 -14.98 -12.83
CA LEU A 108 27.70 -14.50 -14.18
C LEU A 108 28.80 -13.65 -14.84
N ALA A 109 29.96 -13.46 -14.20
CA ALA A 109 31.00 -12.54 -14.66
C ALA A 109 31.50 -12.80 -16.10
N ASN A 110 31.47 -14.06 -16.53
CA ASN A 110 31.89 -14.48 -17.88
C ASN A 110 30.74 -15.14 -18.67
N VAL A 111 29.50 -14.93 -18.25
CA VAL A 111 28.32 -15.58 -18.84
C VAL A 111 27.54 -14.55 -19.62
N ALA A 112 27.16 -14.87 -20.87
CA ALA A 112 26.28 -13.99 -21.61
C ALA A 112 24.91 -13.94 -20.92
N HIS A 113 24.48 -12.75 -20.52
CA HIS A 113 23.20 -12.54 -19.84
C HIS A 113 22.58 -11.21 -20.21
N ASP A 114 21.24 -11.17 -20.15
CA ASP A 114 20.48 -9.94 -20.33
C ASP A 114 19.99 -9.44 -18.97
N GLU A 115 20.25 -8.17 -18.68
CA GLU A 115 19.69 -7.48 -17.53
C GLU A 115 18.45 -6.69 -17.93
N VAL A 116 17.36 -6.88 -17.19
CA VAL A 116 16.11 -6.13 -17.43
C VAL A 116 16.24 -4.72 -16.85
N THR A 117 16.69 -3.76 -17.65
CA THR A 117 16.89 -2.38 -17.18
C THR A 117 15.59 -1.60 -17.00
N ASN A 118 14.57 -1.91 -17.81
CA ASN A 118 13.28 -1.24 -17.71
C ASN A 118 12.15 -2.23 -18.00
N PHE A 119 11.26 -2.39 -17.02
CA PHE A 119 10.08 -3.24 -17.13
C PHE A 119 8.91 -2.60 -17.92
N GLY A 120 9.12 -1.46 -18.58
CA GLY A 120 8.11 -0.84 -19.43
C GLY A 120 6.86 -0.44 -18.62
N TRP A 121 7.04 0.17 -17.45
CA TRP A 121 5.91 0.60 -16.61
C TRP A 121 5.07 1.68 -17.31
N TRP A 122 5.69 2.42 -18.25
CA TRP A 122 5.09 3.52 -19.01
C TRP A 122 5.16 3.31 -20.53
N SER A 123 5.87 2.28 -21.00
CA SER A 123 6.08 1.93 -22.41
C SER A 123 5.80 0.45 -22.64
N ALA A 124 5.34 0.07 -23.84
CA ALA A 124 5.03 -1.33 -24.13
C ALA A 124 6.26 -2.24 -24.28
N ALA A 125 7.47 -1.65 -24.37
CA ALA A 125 8.72 -2.37 -24.59
C ALA A 125 9.49 -2.59 -23.28
N VAL A 126 10.08 -3.78 -23.14
CA VAL A 126 11.03 -4.11 -22.08
C VAL A 126 12.43 -3.87 -22.64
N ASP A 127 13.23 -3.05 -21.94
CA ASP A 127 14.60 -2.75 -22.36
C ASP A 127 15.58 -3.70 -21.66
N TYR A 128 16.39 -4.37 -22.46
CA TYR A 128 17.43 -5.29 -22.00
C TYR A 128 18.80 -4.68 -22.21
N ARG A 129 19.67 -4.81 -21.22
CA ARG A 129 21.09 -4.56 -21.35
C ARG A 129 21.78 -5.90 -21.53
N HIS A 130 22.25 -6.15 -22.76
CA HIS A 130 23.03 -7.33 -23.07
C HIS A 130 24.43 -7.21 -22.45
N VAL A 131 24.87 -8.27 -21.80
CA VAL A 131 26.23 -8.45 -21.33
C VAL A 131 26.84 -9.63 -22.08
N ASP A 132 27.90 -9.36 -22.83
CA ASP A 132 28.61 -10.37 -23.60
C ASP A 132 29.31 -11.39 -22.68
N GLY A 133 29.35 -12.64 -23.11
CA GLY A 133 30.01 -13.72 -22.38
C GLY A 133 29.86 -15.08 -23.05
N GLY A 134 30.29 -16.13 -22.36
CA GLY A 134 30.18 -17.52 -22.80
C GLY A 134 29.04 -18.28 -22.11
N ALA A 135 29.06 -19.60 -22.24
CA ALA A 135 28.18 -20.48 -21.49
C ALA A 135 28.54 -20.49 -19.99
N PRO A 136 27.57 -20.67 -19.08
CA PRO A 136 27.82 -20.89 -17.67
C PRO A 136 28.75 -22.09 -17.44
N ALA A 137 29.67 -21.96 -16.48
CA ALA A 137 30.64 -23.01 -16.15
C ALA A 137 29.99 -24.23 -15.45
N SER A 138 28.83 -24.02 -14.82
CA SER A 138 28.08 -25.01 -14.05
C SER A 138 26.60 -24.68 -14.11
N ALA A 139 25.74 -25.65 -13.78
CA ALA A 139 24.31 -25.40 -13.68
C ALA A 139 24.00 -24.46 -12.49
N PRO A 140 22.95 -23.63 -12.58
CA PRO A 140 22.61 -22.70 -11.50
C PRO A 140 22.25 -23.42 -10.20
N SER A 141 21.60 -24.59 -10.25
CA SER A 141 21.26 -25.41 -9.07
C SER A 141 22.44 -26.11 -8.40
N GLN A 142 23.65 -26.01 -8.97
CA GLN A 142 24.89 -26.48 -8.32
C GLN A 142 25.52 -25.40 -7.43
N GLN A 143 24.91 -24.21 -7.33
CA GLN A 143 25.46 -23.10 -6.57
C GLN A 143 24.78 -22.97 -5.20
N ASP A 144 25.54 -23.08 -4.12
CA ASP A 144 24.98 -23.05 -2.76
C ASP A 144 24.71 -21.62 -2.22
N PHE A 145 24.91 -20.57 -3.03
CA PHE A 145 24.74 -19.18 -2.58
C PHE A 145 23.31 -18.66 -2.71
N TRP A 146 22.42 -19.41 -3.37
CA TRP A 146 21.02 -19.01 -3.51
C TRP A 146 20.33 -19.06 -2.15
N VAL A 147 19.67 -17.96 -1.78
CA VAL A 147 18.86 -17.91 -0.56
C VAL A 147 17.47 -18.49 -0.81
N ALA A 148 16.99 -18.40 -2.04
CA ALA A 148 15.78 -19.06 -2.48
C ALA A 148 15.97 -19.49 -3.94
N GLU A 149 15.67 -20.74 -4.24
CA GLU A 149 15.73 -21.28 -5.60
C GLU A 149 14.59 -22.27 -5.86
N GLN A 150 14.21 -22.38 -7.12
CA GLN A 150 13.24 -23.37 -7.60
C GLN A 150 13.59 -23.77 -9.02
N GLU A 151 13.65 -25.06 -9.29
CA GLU A 151 13.88 -25.62 -10.62
C GLU A 151 12.81 -26.66 -10.95
N GLY A 152 12.32 -26.66 -12.20
CA GLY A 152 11.46 -27.73 -12.67
C GLY A 152 10.82 -27.47 -14.03
N MET A 153 10.11 -28.49 -14.52
CA MET A 153 9.30 -28.38 -15.74
C MET A 153 7.98 -27.66 -15.47
N GLY A 154 7.47 -26.92 -16.46
CA GLY A 154 6.20 -26.20 -16.35
C GLY A 154 6.28 -24.94 -15.49
N SER A 155 5.19 -24.63 -14.76
CA SER A 155 5.11 -23.43 -13.92
C SER A 155 5.72 -23.68 -12.54
N GLN A 156 6.80 -22.96 -12.24
CA GLN A 156 7.49 -22.95 -10.97
C GLN A 156 7.12 -21.70 -10.18
N VAL A 157 6.99 -21.84 -8.87
CA VAL A 157 6.65 -20.74 -7.94
C VAL A 157 7.71 -20.70 -6.85
N LEU A 158 8.49 -19.63 -6.84
CA LEU A 158 9.45 -19.32 -5.79
C LEU A 158 8.83 -18.29 -4.84
N GLN A 159 8.86 -18.55 -3.53
CA GLN A 159 8.46 -17.58 -2.51
C GLN A 159 9.64 -17.29 -1.61
N TRP A 160 9.91 -16.01 -1.39
CA TRP A 160 11.03 -15.54 -0.59
C TRP A 160 10.59 -14.42 0.34
N GLU A 161 10.97 -14.52 1.61
CA GLU A 161 10.80 -13.44 2.56
C GLU A 161 11.94 -12.44 2.39
N VAL A 162 11.57 -11.18 2.17
CA VAL A 162 12.49 -10.10 1.86
C VAL A 162 13.38 -9.83 3.08
N GLN A 163 14.68 -9.79 2.83
CA GLN A 163 15.72 -9.52 3.83
C GLN A 163 16.51 -8.27 3.44
N ASP A 164 17.11 -7.62 4.42
CA ASP A 164 18.01 -6.49 4.18
C ASP A 164 19.25 -6.93 3.40
N GLY A 165 19.66 -6.09 2.45
CA GLY A 165 20.83 -6.31 1.60
C GLY A 165 20.57 -6.05 0.13
N THR A 166 21.57 -6.35 -0.69
CA THR A 166 21.49 -6.21 -2.15
C THR A 166 21.25 -7.57 -2.79
N TRP A 167 20.13 -7.68 -3.51
CA TRP A 167 19.64 -8.93 -4.05
C TRP A 167 19.49 -8.85 -5.56
N THR A 168 19.79 -9.97 -6.24
CA THR A 168 19.58 -10.13 -7.68
C THR A 168 18.77 -11.41 -7.91
N ALA A 169 17.67 -11.29 -8.65
CA ALA A 169 16.91 -12.44 -9.11
C ALA A 169 17.39 -12.86 -10.50
N VAL A 170 17.47 -14.16 -10.73
CA VAL A 170 18.00 -14.76 -11.95
C VAL A 170 17.02 -15.82 -12.46
N ILE A 171 16.78 -15.80 -13.77
CA ILE A 171 15.99 -16.79 -14.49
C ILE A 171 16.88 -17.39 -15.58
N MET A 172 17.01 -18.72 -15.57
CA MET A 172 17.84 -19.49 -16.50
C MET A 172 17.12 -20.78 -16.90
N ASN A 173 17.58 -21.44 -17.95
CA ASN A 173 17.25 -22.85 -18.12
C ASN A 173 18.03 -23.68 -17.08
N GLY A 174 17.41 -24.72 -16.52
CA GLY A 174 18.03 -25.57 -15.49
C GLY A 174 19.30 -26.29 -15.98
N ASP A 175 19.37 -26.57 -17.27
CA ASP A 175 20.55 -27.16 -17.93
C ASP A 175 21.60 -26.11 -18.37
N ALA A 176 21.42 -24.84 -17.97
CA ALA A 176 22.27 -23.71 -18.35
C ALA A 176 22.37 -23.47 -19.88
N SER A 177 21.38 -23.91 -20.66
CA SER A 177 21.31 -23.67 -22.10
C SER A 177 20.67 -22.33 -22.47
N ALA A 178 20.90 -21.88 -23.71
CA ALA A 178 20.25 -20.73 -24.34
C ALA A 178 19.49 -21.17 -25.61
N PRO A 179 18.47 -20.43 -26.09
CA PRO A 179 17.88 -19.22 -25.52
C PRO A 179 16.95 -19.49 -24.32
N VAL A 180 16.71 -18.48 -23.48
CA VAL A 180 15.75 -18.55 -22.37
C VAL A 180 14.44 -17.87 -22.78
N THR A 181 13.33 -18.59 -22.70
CA THR A 181 11.99 -18.02 -22.90
C THR A 181 11.05 -18.51 -21.81
N ALA A 182 10.54 -17.58 -21.02
CA ALA A 182 9.69 -17.88 -19.87
C ALA A 182 8.58 -16.84 -19.71
N ASN A 183 7.42 -17.32 -19.28
CA ASN A 183 6.34 -16.48 -18.79
C ASN A 183 6.57 -16.19 -17.31
N VAL A 184 6.74 -14.92 -16.97
CA VAL A 184 7.08 -14.49 -15.61
C VAL A 184 5.96 -13.61 -15.04
N SER A 185 5.58 -13.88 -13.80
CA SER A 185 4.78 -12.98 -12.98
C SER A 185 5.43 -12.76 -11.62
N LEU A 186 5.30 -11.53 -11.11
CA LEU A 186 5.84 -11.10 -9.83
C LEU A 186 4.68 -10.83 -8.88
N GLY A 187 4.74 -11.38 -7.69
CA GLY A 187 3.81 -11.14 -6.60
C GLY A 187 4.52 -10.50 -5.43
N ALA A 188 3.93 -9.47 -4.82
CA ALA A 188 4.47 -8.88 -3.59
C ALA A 188 3.40 -8.86 -2.49
N ARG A 189 3.81 -9.18 -1.27
CA ARG A 189 3.00 -9.11 -0.05
C ARG A 189 3.70 -8.18 0.92
N PHE A 190 2.99 -7.18 1.41
CA PHE A 190 3.51 -6.25 2.41
C PHE A 190 2.63 -6.31 3.67
N GLY A 191 3.19 -6.82 4.78
CA GLY A 191 2.46 -6.90 6.05
C GLY A 191 2.06 -5.53 6.63
N VAL A 192 2.75 -4.47 6.21
CA VAL A 192 2.61 -3.11 6.75
C VAL A 192 1.39 -2.34 6.21
N ILE A 193 0.82 -2.80 5.08
CA ILE A 193 -0.29 -2.11 4.42
C ILE A 193 -1.53 -2.04 5.33
N LEU A 194 -1.87 -3.15 5.99
CA LEU A 194 -3.03 -3.20 6.89
C LEU A 194 -2.93 -2.25 8.08
N PRO A 195 -1.87 -2.28 8.92
CA PRO A 195 -1.78 -1.39 10.07
C PRO A 195 -1.75 0.08 9.65
N ILE A 196 -1.09 0.43 8.52
CA ILE A 196 -1.12 1.79 7.99
C ILE A 196 -2.54 2.19 7.57
N ALA A 197 -3.23 1.31 6.85
CA ALA A 197 -4.59 1.58 6.38
C ALA A 197 -5.56 1.79 7.56
N TYR A 198 -5.52 0.91 8.57
CA TYR A 198 -6.30 1.06 9.79
C TYR A 198 -5.90 2.33 10.56
N GLY A 199 -4.60 2.62 10.69
CA GLY A 199 -4.10 3.82 11.35
C GLY A 199 -4.62 5.11 10.72
N LEU A 200 -4.55 5.21 9.39
CA LEU A 200 -5.10 6.33 8.61
C LEU A 200 -6.61 6.49 8.81
N VAL A 201 -7.37 5.38 8.76
CA VAL A 201 -8.82 5.41 8.95
C VAL A 201 -9.19 5.84 10.37
N VAL A 202 -8.58 5.23 11.39
CA VAL A 202 -8.85 5.55 12.80
C VAL A 202 -8.47 7.00 13.10
N ALA A 203 -7.30 7.45 12.65
CA ALA A 203 -6.86 8.83 12.82
C ALA A 203 -7.82 9.81 12.12
N GLY A 204 -8.22 9.52 10.88
CA GLY A 204 -9.20 10.31 10.14
C GLY A 204 -10.53 10.41 10.88
N LEU A 205 -11.06 9.30 11.40
CA LEU A 205 -12.32 9.29 12.16
C LEU A 205 -12.22 10.11 13.46
N VAL A 206 -11.12 10.01 14.19
CA VAL A 206 -10.89 10.78 15.42
C VAL A 206 -10.85 12.28 15.11
N VAL A 207 -10.10 12.68 14.08
CA VAL A 207 -9.98 14.08 13.65
C VAL A 207 -11.34 14.62 13.18
N LEU A 208 -12.12 13.83 12.44
CA LEU A 208 -13.49 14.20 12.06
C LEU A 208 -14.40 14.39 13.28
N ALA A 209 -14.37 13.46 14.23
CA ALA A 209 -15.18 13.54 15.44
C ALA A 209 -14.87 14.81 16.25
N ILE A 210 -13.58 15.17 16.39
CA ILE A 210 -13.14 16.41 17.05
C ILE A 210 -13.63 17.64 16.27
N GLY A 211 -13.47 17.64 14.94
CA GLY A 211 -13.93 18.74 14.09
C GLY A 211 -15.44 18.97 14.20
N ILE A 212 -16.24 17.90 14.13
CA ILE A 212 -17.70 17.93 14.31
C ILE A 212 -18.05 18.45 15.69
N LEU A 213 -17.40 17.96 16.75
CA LEU A 213 -17.64 18.39 18.12
C LEU A 213 -17.41 19.90 18.29
N LEU A 214 -16.32 20.43 17.75
CA LEU A 214 -16.00 21.87 17.79
C LEU A 214 -17.05 22.71 17.03
N ILE A 215 -17.49 22.25 15.86
CA ILE A 215 -18.55 22.93 15.10
C ILE A 215 -19.86 22.94 15.88
N VAL A 216 -20.27 21.80 16.46
CA VAL A 216 -21.51 21.69 17.26
C VAL A 216 -21.45 22.59 18.49
N LEU A 217 -20.32 22.60 19.22
CA LEU A 217 -20.14 23.46 20.39
C LEU A 217 -20.12 24.95 20.02
N GLY A 218 -19.51 25.32 18.89
CA GLY A 218 -19.51 26.69 18.36
C GLY A 218 -20.90 27.15 17.90
N ALA A 219 -21.65 26.26 17.27
CA ALA A 219 -22.99 26.51 16.73
C ALA A 219 -24.09 26.54 17.80
N ARG A 220 -23.90 25.87 18.96
CA ARG A 220 -24.84 25.93 20.08
C ARG A 220 -25.01 27.38 20.55
N ARG A 221 -26.20 27.94 20.32
CA ARG A 221 -26.64 29.21 20.90
C ARG A 221 -26.97 28.96 22.38
N PRO A 222 -26.61 29.86 23.32
CA PRO A 222 -27.27 29.85 24.62
C PRO A 222 -28.77 29.93 24.35
N ARG A 223 -29.56 29.02 24.94
CA ARG A 223 -31.01 29.23 24.99
C ARG A 223 -31.19 30.62 25.58
N LEU A 224 -31.71 31.56 24.79
CA LEU A 224 -32.18 32.83 25.31
C LEU A 224 -33.07 32.46 26.50
N ALA A 225 -32.66 32.87 27.70
CA ALA A 225 -33.55 32.81 28.86
C ALA A 225 -34.87 33.41 28.38
N ARG A 226 -35.94 32.60 28.48
CA ARG A 226 -37.30 33.01 28.16
C ARG A 226 -37.50 34.39 28.75
N SER A 227 -37.62 35.43 27.92
CA SER A 227 -37.91 36.78 28.41
C SER A 227 -39.10 36.66 29.36
N PRO A 228 -39.04 37.24 30.57
CA PRO A 228 -40.20 37.26 31.46
C PRO A 228 -41.37 37.83 30.67
N GLN A 229 -42.41 37.03 30.50
CA GLN A 229 -43.63 37.47 29.86
C GLN A 229 -44.16 38.64 30.69
N LYS A 230 -44.14 39.85 30.10
CA LYS A 230 -44.72 41.04 30.71
C LYS A 230 -46.17 40.69 31.13
N PRO A 231 -46.57 40.90 32.41
CA PRO A 231 -47.93 40.59 32.83
C PRO A 231 -48.93 41.35 31.94
N PRO A 232 -50.07 40.74 31.56
CA PRO A 232 -51.12 41.49 30.87
C PRO A 232 -51.56 42.68 31.74
N PRO A 233 -51.86 43.85 31.15
CA PRO A 233 -52.34 45.00 31.90
C PRO A 233 -53.66 44.63 32.62
N PRO A 234 -53.91 45.17 33.82
CA PRO A 234 -55.12 44.87 34.58
C PRO A 234 -56.35 45.27 33.76
N GLU A 235 -57.25 44.31 33.58
CA GLU A 235 -58.61 44.55 33.08
C GLU A 235 -59.31 45.55 34.01
N THR A 236 -59.54 46.77 33.52
CA THR A 236 -60.46 47.71 34.16
C THR A 236 -61.87 47.12 34.09
N LYS A 237 -62.33 46.54 35.20
CA LYS A 237 -63.74 46.16 35.38
C LYS A 237 -64.63 47.38 35.11
N PRO A 238 -65.71 47.26 34.32
CA PRO A 238 -66.72 48.31 34.22
C PRO A 238 -67.40 48.52 35.58
N THR A 239 -67.42 49.76 36.05
CA THR A 239 -68.16 50.18 37.25
C THR A 239 -69.65 49.90 37.04
N GLN A 240 -70.20 48.97 37.83
CA GLN A 240 -71.62 48.67 37.85
C GLN A 240 -72.40 49.83 38.50
N PRO A 241 -73.47 50.37 37.89
CA PRO A 241 -74.28 51.42 38.51
C PRO A 241 -74.94 50.91 39.80
N GLU A 242 -74.76 51.65 40.89
CA GLU A 242 -75.45 51.43 42.16
C GLU A 242 -76.96 51.51 41.96
N THR A 243 -77.67 50.47 42.40
CA THR A 243 -79.13 50.48 42.54
C THR A 243 -79.46 51.05 43.93
N PRO A 244 -80.23 52.14 44.06
CA PRO A 244 -80.64 52.65 45.35
C PRO A 244 -81.57 51.67 46.05
N ALA A 245 -81.31 51.41 47.33
CA ALA A 245 -82.13 50.54 48.17
C ALA A 245 -83.16 51.33 49.00
N ALA A 246 -84.32 50.68 49.18
CA ALA A 246 -85.23 50.73 50.34
C ALA A 246 -86.22 51.91 50.42
N PRO A 247 -87.36 51.78 51.14
CA PRO A 247 -87.78 50.73 52.10
C PRO A 247 -88.71 49.64 51.57
#